data_AF-A0A285T5P7-F1
#
_entry.id   AF-A0A285T5P7-F1
#
_cell.length_a   1.000
_cell.length_b   1.000
_cell.length_c   1.000
_cell.angle_alpha   90.00
_cell.angle_beta   90.00
_cell.angle_gamma   90.00
#
_symmetry.space_group_name_H-M   'P 1'
#
loop_
_entity.id
_entity.type
_entity.pdbx_description
1 polymer ?
#
loop_
_entity_poly.entity_id
_entity_poly.type
_entity_poly.pdbx_seq_one_letter_code
_entity_poly.pdbx_strand_id
1 'polypeptide(L)'
;IVMEAQTGEIKASVGSDSILQESGLVRTASLLAALETKAVKLSDTIDVGNGILAIGKDTLCDHNWHRGGYGKITVEQGFGLASNIANYKIVKKAFENEQAFTEALVKYGYQVKDTSLVYNPLGYGILATPLQNLTIFNSIAKSNTAIKRALKNSVSDGLAKPAQSDKVKVAGATGTIQLSNGEYAVEFCGYFPADNPKYSIIVTINKKGLPASGGLMAGDVFRQIANILMTEKSSDVEGLLGFWATGTILKTNYKLVMLMDTLYRYVHTTQFSSSAFEDNTEWMNKYRNQLCRYYKVNQLGTDTISNYAKADTVIEASRKLWKLDSDGSTAGLTISNGIERTRLIFQQYNEYVRLLELCETDGQKGLLKDEFKAWIDLNTLMSEIYSDCVYLRYWGGSITGPVRSAGILQILESHISMYKKDRSLLNDNFYLYKDNGVFMECAKNLLLDCCQSALKEYVYEDEKSESYKELTTVAKQKVSTLPIVIGKWIKARESWANETNELEERHEKNTSEVLVRLSILISSLR
;
A
#
# COMPACT_ATOMS: atom_id res chain seq x y z
N ILE A 1 -18.07 2.53 -10.06
CA ILE A 1 -18.81 3.16 -8.94
C ILE A 1 -18.55 2.32 -7.69
N VAL A 2 -18.26 2.96 -6.55
CA VAL A 2 -18.11 2.36 -5.22
C VAL A 2 -19.24 2.86 -4.33
N MET A 3 -19.94 1.95 -3.66
CA MET A 3 -21.09 2.22 -2.82
C MET A 3 -20.92 1.55 -1.46
N GLU A 4 -21.35 2.20 -0.39
CA GLU A 4 -21.44 1.61 0.93
C GLU A 4 -22.62 0.62 0.96
N ALA A 5 -22.35 -0.60 1.41
CA ALA A 5 -23.25 -1.72 1.16
C ALA A 5 -24.55 -1.66 1.96
N GLN A 6 -24.58 -1.00 3.11
CA GLN A 6 -25.71 -0.96 4.05
C GLN A 6 -26.60 0.26 3.82
N THR A 7 -26.01 1.43 3.62
CA THR A 7 -26.68 2.72 3.40
C THR A 7 -26.99 2.96 1.93
N GLY A 8 -26.22 2.39 1.01
CA GLY A 8 -26.31 2.69 -0.43
C GLY A 8 -25.67 4.02 -0.82
N GLU A 9 -24.92 4.66 0.09
CA GLU A 9 -24.21 5.90 -0.18
C GLU A 9 -23.08 5.68 -1.20
N ILE A 10 -23.05 6.47 -2.27
CA ILE A 10 -21.98 6.42 -3.26
C ILE A 10 -20.73 7.08 -2.66
N LYS A 11 -19.67 6.29 -2.47
CA LYS A 11 -18.38 6.77 -1.94
C LYS A 11 -17.44 7.27 -3.02
N ALA A 12 -17.53 6.72 -4.22
CA ALA A 12 -16.78 7.18 -5.38
C ALA A 12 -17.50 6.82 -6.68
N SER A 13 -17.49 7.73 -7.66
CA SER A 13 -17.95 7.49 -9.02
C SER A 13 -16.97 8.14 -9.99
N VAL A 14 -16.55 7.41 -11.02
CA VAL A 14 -15.66 7.89 -12.07
C VAL A 14 -16.17 7.36 -13.40
N GLY A 15 -16.28 8.24 -14.39
CA GLY A 15 -16.92 7.96 -15.67
C GLY A 15 -18.40 8.32 -15.66
N SER A 16 -19.13 7.87 -16.68
CA SER A 16 -20.55 8.17 -16.85
C SER A 16 -21.40 7.08 -16.21
N ASP A 17 -21.82 7.30 -14.96
CA ASP A 17 -22.70 6.41 -14.19
C ASP A 17 -24.12 6.26 -14.76
N SER A 18 -24.48 7.14 -15.70
CA SER A 18 -25.80 7.23 -16.33
C SER A 18 -25.85 6.68 -17.75
N ILE A 19 -24.77 6.09 -18.28
CA ILE A 19 -24.81 5.45 -19.60
C ILE A 19 -25.77 4.28 -19.54
N LEU A 20 -26.79 4.34 -20.39
CA LEU A 20 -27.79 3.31 -20.56
C LEU A 20 -27.35 2.38 -21.70
N GLN A 21 -26.99 1.14 -21.38
CA GLN A 21 -26.52 0.15 -22.36
C GLN A 21 -26.97 -1.27 -22.00
N GLU A 22 -26.89 -2.19 -22.94
CA GLU A 22 -27.11 -3.61 -22.65
C GLU A 22 -26.04 -4.12 -21.68
N SER A 23 -26.42 -5.03 -20.78
CA SER A 23 -25.53 -5.48 -19.71
C SER A 23 -25.60 -6.98 -19.53
N GLY A 24 -24.43 -7.62 -19.59
CA GLY A 24 -24.29 -9.04 -19.30
C GLY A 24 -24.58 -9.39 -17.83
N LEU A 25 -24.60 -8.40 -16.93
CA LEU A 25 -24.89 -8.61 -15.50
C LEU A 25 -26.36 -8.91 -15.21
N VAL A 26 -27.28 -8.65 -16.16
CA VAL A 26 -28.71 -8.97 -16.05
C VAL A 26 -28.95 -10.44 -15.72
N ARG A 27 -28.05 -11.35 -16.12
CA ARG A 27 -28.07 -12.77 -15.72
C ARG A 27 -28.20 -13.00 -14.22
N THR A 28 -27.68 -12.08 -13.41
CA THR A 28 -27.76 -12.14 -11.94
C THR A 28 -29.20 -11.92 -11.49
N ALA A 29 -29.88 -10.93 -12.07
CA ALA A 29 -31.30 -10.70 -11.81
C ALA A 29 -32.17 -11.82 -12.38
N SER A 30 -31.83 -12.37 -13.54
CA SER A 30 -32.49 -13.54 -14.12
C SER A 30 -32.45 -14.75 -13.18
N LEU A 31 -31.28 -15.06 -12.61
CA LEU A 31 -31.14 -16.15 -11.64
C LEU A 31 -31.89 -15.84 -10.33
N LEU A 32 -31.80 -14.59 -9.83
CA LEU A 32 -32.52 -14.20 -8.62
C LEU A 32 -34.03 -14.39 -8.79
N ALA A 33 -34.58 -13.90 -9.90
CA ALA A 33 -35.98 -14.06 -10.26
C ALA A 33 -36.39 -15.54 -10.31
N ALA A 34 -35.58 -16.38 -10.97
CA ALA A 34 -35.85 -17.81 -11.10
C ALA A 34 -35.78 -18.57 -9.75
N LEU A 35 -34.90 -18.15 -8.84
CA LEU A 35 -34.82 -18.74 -7.50
C LEU A 35 -36.03 -18.35 -6.63
N GLU A 36 -36.57 -17.14 -6.81
CA GLU A 36 -37.75 -16.66 -6.08
C GLU A 36 -39.03 -17.44 -6.44
N THR A 37 -39.14 -17.97 -7.66
CA THR A 37 -40.28 -18.83 -8.04
C THR A 37 -40.25 -20.19 -7.35
N LYS A 38 -39.12 -20.58 -6.74
CA LYS A 38 -38.85 -21.90 -6.14
C LYS A 38 -38.94 -23.08 -7.13
N ALA A 39 -39.15 -22.83 -8.42
CA ALA A 39 -39.18 -23.86 -9.47
C ALA A 39 -37.77 -24.41 -9.77
N VAL A 40 -36.73 -23.66 -9.39
CA VAL A 40 -35.32 -24.02 -9.59
C VAL A 40 -34.56 -23.86 -8.28
N LYS A 41 -33.65 -24.80 -7.99
CA LYS A 41 -32.69 -24.71 -6.89
C LYS A 41 -31.26 -24.67 -7.44
N LEU A 42 -30.35 -24.03 -6.70
CA LEU A 42 -28.92 -23.97 -7.08
C LEU A 42 -28.26 -25.35 -7.27
N SER A 43 -28.77 -26.38 -6.58
CA SER A 43 -28.30 -27.76 -6.69
C SER A 43 -28.92 -28.54 -7.86
N ASP A 44 -29.97 -28.00 -8.50
CA ASP A 44 -30.58 -28.66 -9.66
C ASP A 44 -29.55 -28.81 -10.77
N THR A 45 -29.62 -29.92 -11.48
CA THR A 45 -28.70 -30.20 -12.58
C THR A 45 -29.31 -29.81 -13.93
N ILE A 46 -28.50 -29.20 -14.78
CA ILE A 46 -28.83 -28.78 -16.12
C ILE A 46 -27.79 -29.36 -17.07
N ASP A 47 -28.28 -30.02 -18.11
CA ASP A 47 -27.44 -30.47 -19.20
C ASP A 47 -27.31 -29.34 -20.23
N VAL A 48 -26.10 -28.82 -20.44
CA VAL A 48 -25.79 -27.82 -21.47
C VAL A 48 -25.06 -28.44 -22.68
N GLY A 49 -24.91 -29.76 -22.69
CA GLY A 49 -24.33 -30.52 -23.78
C GLY A 49 -22.93 -30.04 -24.17
N ASN A 50 -22.67 -30.02 -25.47
CA ASN A 50 -21.41 -29.56 -26.04
C ASN A 50 -21.28 -28.03 -26.12
N GLY A 51 -22.15 -27.27 -25.44
CA GLY A 51 -22.12 -25.82 -25.44
C GLY A 51 -22.82 -25.18 -26.66
N ILE A 52 -23.59 -25.96 -27.43
CA ILE A 52 -24.41 -25.47 -28.55
C ILE A 52 -25.86 -25.93 -28.36
N LEU A 53 -26.81 -25.01 -28.45
CA LEU A 53 -28.24 -25.30 -28.36
C LEU A 53 -29.02 -24.60 -29.49
N ALA A 54 -29.65 -25.39 -30.36
CA ALA A 54 -30.60 -24.86 -31.35
C ALA A 54 -31.96 -24.55 -30.68
N ILE A 55 -32.50 -23.35 -30.92
CA ILE A 55 -33.78 -22.89 -30.39
C ILE A 55 -34.56 -22.27 -31.56
N GLY A 56 -35.43 -23.06 -32.19
CA GLY A 56 -36.15 -22.61 -33.38
C GLY A 56 -35.18 -22.28 -34.52
N LYS A 57 -35.11 -21.00 -34.91
CA LYS A 57 -34.18 -20.50 -35.93
C LYS A 57 -32.86 -19.98 -35.34
N ASP A 58 -32.79 -19.82 -34.02
CA ASP A 58 -31.63 -19.30 -33.32
C ASP A 58 -30.70 -20.43 -32.86
N THR A 59 -29.43 -20.10 -32.64
CA THR A 59 -28.45 -21.01 -32.02
C THR A 59 -27.77 -20.28 -30.88
N LEU A 60 -27.90 -20.82 -29.67
CA LEU A 60 -27.26 -20.29 -28.48
C LEU A 60 -25.98 -21.06 -28.18
N CYS A 61 -24.88 -20.34 -28.02
CA CYS A 61 -23.57 -20.93 -27.73
C CYS A 61 -23.02 -20.44 -26.38
N ASP A 62 -22.42 -21.36 -25.62
CA ASP A 62 -21.56 -21.03 -24.47
C ASP A 62 -20.18 -20.63 -24.95
N HIS A 63 -19.47 -19.74 -24.26
CA HIS A 63 -18.17 -19.25 -24.73
C HIS A 63 -17.11 -20.34 -24.97
N ASN A 64 -17.27 -21.52 -24.37
CA ASN A 64 -16.38 -22.67 -24.52
C ASN A 64 -16.94 -23.75 -25.47
N TRP A 65 -17.94 -23.45 -26.30
CA TRP A 65 -18.57 -24.40 -27.23
C TRP A 65 -17.54 -25.12 -28.11
N HIS A 66 -16.52 -24.40 -28.58
CA HIS A 66 -15.42 -24.93 -29.39
C HIS A 66 -14.45 -25.84 -28.62
N ARG A 67 -14.65 -26.01 -27.31
CA ARG A 67 -13.90 -26.92 -26.42
C ARG A 67 -14.78 -28.05 -25.85
N GLY A 68 -15.97 -28.27 -26.42
CA GLY A 68 -16.87 -29.35 -26.00
C GLY A 68 -17.87 -28.96 -24.91
N GLY A 69 -18.01 -27.67 -24.57
CA GLY A 69 -18.99 -27.20 -23.60
C GLY A 69 -18.74 -27.64 -22.17
N TYR A 70 -19.78 -27.58 -21.33
CA TYR A 70 -19.70 -27.99 -19.92
C TYR A 70 -20.39 -29.31 -19.61
N GLY A 71 -21.12 -29.90 -20.57
CA GLY A 71 -21.91 -31.10 -20.32
C GLY A 71 -22.97 -30.87 -19.25
N LYS A 72 -23.00 -31.74 -18.24
CA LYS A 72 -24.01 -31.71 -17.18
C LYS A 72 -23.45 -31.02 -15.93
N ILE A 73 -24.03 -29.87 -15.56
CA ILE A 73 -23.59 -29.01 -14.47
C ILE A 73 -24.75 -28.59 -13.56
N THR A 74 -24.48 -28.15 -12.34
CA THR A 74 -25.54 -27.57 -11.48
C THR A 74 -25.91 -26.15 -11.93
N VAL A 75 -27.07 -25.65 -11.48
CA VAL A 75 -27.48 -24.25 -11.66
C VAL A 75 -26.42 -23.28 -11.12
N GLU A 76 -25.85 -23.60 -9.96
CA GLU A 76 -24.76 -22.83 -9.35
C GLU A 76 -23.49 -22.80 -10.21
N GLN A 77 -23.07 -23.97 -10.72
CA GLN A 77 -21.94 -24.05 -11.65
C GLN A 77 -22.24 -23.31 -12.95
N GLY A 78 -23.45 -23.45 -13.50
CA GLY A 78 -23.89 -22.73 -14.70
C GLY A 78 -23.82 -21.22 -14.55
N PHE A 79 -24.20 -20.69 -13.39
CA PHE A 79 -24.04 -19.28 -13.06
C PHE A 79 -22.57 -18.88 -12.94
N GLY A 80 -21.76 -19.63 -12.18
CA GLY A 80 -20.34 -19.37 -11.99
C GLY A 80 -19.55 -19.38 -13.30
N LEU A 81 -19.91 -20.28 -14.22
CA LEU A 81 -19.32 -20.44 -15.55
C LEU A 81 -19.93 -19.49 -16.59
N ALA A 82 -20.91 -18.67 -16.20
CA ALA A 82 -21.57 -17.71 -17.07
C ALA A 82 -22.15 -18.36 -18.35
N SER A 83 -22.66 -19.61 -18.24
CA SER A 83 -23.25 -20.38 -19.36
C SER A 83 -24.56 -19.73 -19.82
N ASN A 84 -24.59 -19.37 -21.11
CA ASN A 84 -25.77 -18.83 -21.77
C ASN A 84 -26.88 -19.89 -21.84
N ILE A 85 -26.50 -21.14 -22.15
CA ILE A 85 -27.45 -22.25 -22.26
C ILE A 85 -28.06 -22.59 -20.90
N ALA A 86 -27.25 -22.64 -19.84
CA ALA A 86 -27.76 -22.87 -18.49
C ALA A 86 -28.75 -21.77 -18.11
N ASN A 87 -28.39 -20.50 -18.32
CA ASN A 87 -29.23 -19.36 -17.96
C ASN A 87 -30.57 -19.36 -18.71
N TYR A 88 -30.57 -19.66 -20.01
CA TYR A 88 -31.80 -19.86 -20.80
C TYR A 88 -32.67 -20.98 -20.21
N LYS A 89 -32.08 -22.15 -19.94
CA LYS A 89 -32.83 -23.31 -19.40
C LYS A 89 -33.38 -23.04 -18.00
N ILE A 90 -32.67 -22.29 -17.16
CA ILE A 90 -33.12 -21.87 -15.83
C ILE A 90 -34.37 -21.01 -15.95
N VAL A 91 -34.32 -19.95 -16.75
CA VAL A 91 -35.45 -19.03 -16.90
C VAL A 91 -36.63 -19.74 -17.55
N LYS A 92 -36.41 -20.52 -18.62
CA LYS A 92 -37.47 -21.29 -19.27
C LYS A 92 -38.16 -22.29 -18.34
N LYS A 93 -37.42 -22.87 -17.38
CA LYS A 93 -38.00 -23.75 -16.36
C LYS A 93 -38.79 -22.98 -15.30
N ALA A 94 -38.36 -21.75 -14.97
CA ALA A 94 -38.92 -20.96 -13.90
C ALA A 94 -40.15 -20.13 -14.29
N PHE A 95 -40.31 -19.79 -15.57
CA PHE A 95 -41.37 -18.90 -16.06
C PHE A 95 -42.15 -19.53 -17.21
N GLU A 96 -43.47 -19.38 -17.18
CA GLU A 96 -44.38 -19.97 -18.17
C GLU A 96 -44.30 -19.27 -19.54
N ASN A 97 -44.03 -17.97 -19.54
CA ASN A 97 -43.98 -17.14 -20.76
C ASN A 97 -43.07 -15.91 -20.57
N GLU A 98 -42.81 -15.21 -21.67
CA GLU A 98 -41.97 -14.00 -21.74
C GLU A 98 -42.48 -12.90 -20.82
N GLN A 99 -43.81 -12.74 -20.73
CA GLN A 99 -44.42 -11.67 -19.95
C GLN A 99 -44.18 -11.85 -18.45
N ALA A 100 -44.33 -13.07 -17.93
CA ALA A 100 -44.06 -13.39 -16.53
C ALA A 100 -42.59 -13.12 -16.15
N PHE A 101 -41.65 -13.39 -17.07
CA PHE A 101 -40.24 -13.07 -16.87
C PHE A 101 -39.98 -11.56 -16.87
N THR A 102 -40.56 -10.83 -17.82
CA THR A 102 -40.46 -9.37 -17.90
C THR A 102 -41.01 -8.71 -16.63
N GLU A 103 -42.19 -9.13 -16.15
CA GLU A 103 -42.78 -8.64 -14.91
C GLU A 103 -41.87 -8.90 -13.70
N ALA A 104 -41.16 -10.04 -13.68
CA ALA A 104 -40.18 -10.31 -12.64
C ALA A 104 -38.96 -9.38 -12.71
N LEU A 105 -38.46 -9.06 -13.90
CA LEU A 105 -37.34 -8.13 -14.07
C LEU A 105 -37.70 -6.67 -13.73
N VAL A 106 -38.93 -6.26 -14.02
CA VAL A 106 -39.45 -4.93 -13.66
C VAL A 106 -39.40 -4.71 -12.14
N LYS A 107 -39.57 -5.75 -11.32
CA LYS A 107 -39.42 -5.66 -9.85
C LYS A 107 -38.02 -5.23 -9.42
N TYR A 108 -37.00 -5.50 -10.23
CA TYR A 108 -35.62 -5.06 -10.00
C TYR A 108 -35.30 -3.75 -10.74
N GLY A 109 -36.30 -3.09 -11.31
CA GLY A 109 -36.19 -1.81 -12.00
C GLY A 109 -35.78 -1.89 -13.47
N TYR A 110 -35.58 -3.08 -14.05
CA TYR A 110 -35.18 -3.21 -15.45
C TYR A 110 -36.32 -2.86 -16.39
N GLN A 111 -35.99 -2.12 -17.45
CA GLN A 111 -36.89 -1.86 -18.57
C GLN A 111 -36.56 -2.84 -19.69
N VAL A 112 -37.55 -3.66 -20.04
CA VAL A 112 -37.44 -4.67 -21.08
C VAL A 112 -38.07 -4.11 -22.35
N LYS A 113 -37.28 -3.94 -23.43
CA LYS A 113 -37.76 -3.32 -24.68
C LYS A 113 -38.49 -4.30 -25.60
N ASP A 114 -38.08 -5.55 -25.58
CA ASP A 114 -38.61 -6.65 -26.38
C ASP A 114 -38.87 -7.87 -25.49
N THR A 115 -39.81 -8.73 -25.87
CA THR A 115 -40.11 -9.94 -25.10
C THR A 115 -39.43 -11.15 -25.72
N SER A 116 -38.30 -11.57 -25.15
CA SER A 116 -37.57 -12.77 -25.56
C SER A 116 -37.04 -13.56 -24.37
N LEU A 117 -37.57 -14.77 -24.16
CA LEU A 117 -37.01 -15.71 -23.18
C LEU A 117 -35.62 -16.24 -23.54
N VAL A 118 -35.14 -16.03 -24.77
CA VAL A 118 -33.79 -16.45 -25.19
C VAL A 118 -32.77 -15.37 -24.88
N TYR A 119 -33.05 -14.13 -25.29
CA TYR A 119 -32.07 -13.04 -25.29
C TYR A 119 -32.10 -12.20 -24.01
N ASN A 120 -33.28 -11.88 -23.48
CA ASN A 120 -33.41 -11.02 -22.30
C ASN A 120 -32.73 -11.61 -21.06
N PRO A 121 -32.82 -12.93 -20.75
CA PRO A 121 -32.11 -13.49 -19.61
C PRO A 121 -30.60 -13.24 -19.62
N LEU A 122 -30.02 -13.09 -20.80
CA LEU A 122 -28.59 -12.89 -21.04
C LEU A 122 -28.19 -11.40 -21.02
N GLY A 123 -29.17 -10.50 -21.04
CA GLY A 123 -29.00 -9.05 -21.02
C GLY A 123 -29.25 -8.31 -22.33
N TYR A 124 -29.47 -9.04 -23.43
CA TYR A 124 -29.82 -8.43 -24.72
C TYR A 124 -31.27 -7.89 -24.68
N GLY A 125 -31.50 -6.71 -25.26
CA GLY A 125 -32.79 -6.03 -25.23
C GLY A 125 -33.13 -5.33 -23.91
N ILE A 126 -32.26 -5.43 -22.90
CA ILE A 126 -32.42 -4.80 -21.58
C ILE A 126 -31.34 -3.77 -21.39
N LEU A 127 -31.74 -2.49 -21.41
CA LEU A 127 -30.81 -1.41 -21.11
C LEU A 127 -30.79 -1.13 -19.61
N ALA A 128 -29.59 -1.05 -19.05
CA ALA A 128 -29.35 -0.77 -17.64
C ALA A 128 -28.21 0.23 -17.49
N THR A 129 -28.29 1.05 -16.44
CA THR A 129 -27.14 1.87 -16.02
C THR A 129 -26.24 1.06 -15.08
N PRO A 130 -24.94 1.39 -14.99
CA PRO A 130 -24.06 0.80 -13.98
C PRO A 130 -24.61 0.94 -12.56
N LEU A 131 -25.20 2.10 -12.23
CA LEU A 131 -25.79 2.32 -10.91
C LEU A 131 -26.99 1.41 -10.63
N GLN A 132 -27.82 1.15 -11.64
CA GLN A 132 -28.94 0.23 -11.53
C GLN A 132 -28.47 -1.20 -11.25
N ASN A 133 -27.50 -1.70 -12.02
CA ASN A 133 -26.89 -3.00 -11.78
C ASN A 133 -26.27 -3.08 -10.38
N LEU A 134 -25.54 -2.04 -9.96
CA LEU A 134 -24.94 -1.97 -8.62
C LEU A 134 -26.00 -2.05 -7.51
N THR A 135 -27.15 -1.39 -7.69
CA THR A 135 -28.24 -1.37 -6.70
C THR A 135 -28.79 -2.77 -6.43
N ILE A 136 -28.87 -3.63 -7.46
CA ILE A 136 -29.31 -5.03 -7.31
C ILE A 136 -28.28 -5.85 -6.53
N PHE A 137 -26.99 -5.68 -6.83
CA PHE A 137 -25.95 -6.35 -6.04
C PHE A 137 -25.95 -5.87 -4.59
N ASN A 138 -26.26 -4.59 -4.38
CA ASN A 138 -26.39 -4.01 -3.05
C ASN A 138 -27.58 -4.58 -2.28
N SER A 139 -28.75 -4.77 -2.92
CA SER A 139 -29.91 -5.40 -2.29
C SER A 139 -29.65 -6.88 -1.97
N ILE A 140 -28.97 -7.60 -2.87
CA ILE A 140 -28.53 -8.98 -2.63
C ILE A 140 -27.60 -9.02 -1.41
N ALA A 141 -26.62 -8.12 -1.33
CA ALA A 141 -25.66 -8.07 -0.22
C ALA A 141 -26.35 -7.99 1.16
N LYS A 142 -27.43 -7.20 1.26
CA LYS A 142 -28.24 -7.00 2.48
C LYS A 142 -29.17 -8.16 2.81
N SER A 143 -29.55 -8.97 1.82
CA SER A 143 -30.51 -10.06 1.99
C SER A 143 -29.84 -11.38 2.42
N ASN A 144 -30.64 -12.37 2.83
CA ASN A 144 -30.20 -13.75 3.04
C ASN A 144 -30.74 -14.67 1.95
N THR A 145 -30.40 -14.36 0.69
CA THR A 145 -30.89 -15.07 -0.49
C THR A 145 -29.91 -16.17 -0.92
N ALA A 146 -30.43 -17.23 -1.55
CA ALA A 146 -29.62 -18.34 -2.05
C ALA A 146 -28.56 -17.87 -3.06
N ILE A 147 -28.84 -16.80 -3.83
CA ILE A 147 -27.93 -16.26 -4.84
C ILE A 147 -26.59 -15.78 -4.25
N LYS A 148 -26.52 -15.40 -2.96
CA LYS A 148 -25.25 -15.02 -2.31
C LYS A 148 -24.21 -16.14 -2.38
N ARG A 149 -24.67 -17.40 -2.31
CA ARG A 149 -23.81 -18.57 -2.47
C ARG A 149 -23.28 -18.69 -3.90
N ALA A 150 -24.14 -18.50 -4.89
CA ALA A 150 -23.76 -18.50 -6.30
C ALA A 150 -22.76 -17.36 -6.63
N LEU A 151 -22.94 -16.17 -6.07
CA LEU A 151 -22.01 -15.04 -6.23
C LEU A 151 -20.64 -15.29 -5.58
N LYS A 152 -20.59 -15.96 -4.42
CA LYS A 152 -19.31 -16.40 -3.82
C LYS A 152 -18.62 -17.43 -4.72
N ASN A 153 -19.37 -18.43 -5.16
CA ASN A 153 -18.85 -19.51 -5.99
C ASN A 153 -18.40 -19.05 -7.39
N SER A 154 -19.03 -18.01 -7.94
CA SER A 154 -18.58 -17.37 -9.17
C SER A 154 -17.15 -16.84 -9.07
N VAL A 155 -16.75 -16.35 -7.89
CA VAL A 155 -15.40 -15.83 -7.63
C VAL A 155 -14.43 -16.93 -7.18
N SER A 156 -14.85 -17.94 -6.41
CA SER A 156 -13.93 -19.01 -6.00
C SER A 156 -13.60 -19.98 -7.14
N ASP A 157 -14.64 -20.42 -7.87
CA ASP A 157 -14.57 -21.56 -8.79
C ASP A 157 -15.13 -21.26 -10.19
N GLY A 158 -15.60 -20.02 -10.42
CA GLY A 158 -16.19 -19.59 -11.69
C GLY A 158 -15.30 -18.65 -12.53
N LEU A 159 -15.89 -18.01 -13.53
CA LEU A 159 -15.21 -17.05 -14.41
C LEU A 159 -14.88 -15.72 -13.74
N ALA A 160 -15.48 -15.42 -12.59
CA ALA A 160 -15.21 -14.22 -11.81
C ALA A 160 -13.95 -14.36 -10.93
N LYS A 161 -13.24 -15.48 -11.01
CA LYS A 161 -12.00 -15.76 -10.25
C LYS A 161 -10.92 -14.68 -10.28
N PRO A 162 -10.68 -13.93 -11.38
CA PRO A 162 -9.68 -12.86 -11.34
C PRO A 162 -10.01 -11.72 -10.35
N ALA A 163 -11.27 -11.62 -9.90
CA ALA A 163 -11.66 -10.68 -8.85
C ALA A 163 -11.34 -11.17 -7.42
N GLN A 164 -10.83 -12.40 -7.27
CA GLN A 164 -10.45 -12.96 -5.97
C GLN A 164 -9.33 -12.14 -5.33
N SER A 165 -9.51 -11.78 -4.07
CA SER A 165 -8.55 -11.05 -3.25
C SER A 165 -7.93 -11.97 -2.19
N ASP A 166 -6.64 -11.76 -1.92
CA ASP A 166 -5.88 -12.33 -0.81
C ASP A 166 -6.18 -11.65 0.53
N LYS A 167 -6.72 -10.42 0.49
CA LYS A 167 -7.01 -9.60 1.68
C LYS A 167 -8.46 -9.70 2.16
N VAL A 168 -9.40 -9.99 1.26
CA VAL A 168 -10.82 -10.01 1.58
C VAL A 168 -11.59 -11.02 0.74
N LYS A 169 -12.58 -11.67 1.36
CA LYS A 169 -13.52 -12.54 0.62
C LYS A 169 -14.43 -11.68 -0.25
N VAL A 170 -14.51 -12.00 -1.54
CA VAL A 170 -15.33 -11.28 -2.53
C VAL A 170 -16.48 -12.16 -3.00
N ALA A 171 -17.65 -11.56 -3.22
CA ALA A 171 -18.76 -12.17 -3.95
C ALA A 171 -19.17 -11.25 -5.10
N GLY A 172 -19.38 -11.80 -6.29
CA GLY A 172 -19.67 -10.98 -7.47
C GLY A 172 -19.94 -11.81 -8.72
N ALA A 173 -20.19 -11.14 -9.83
CA ALA A 173 -20.37 -11.76 -11.13
C ALA A 173 -19.71 -10.93 -12.23
N THR A 174 -19.29 -11.65 -13.28
CA THR A 174 -18.80 -11.06 -14.53
C THR A 174 -19.96 -10.92 -15.54
N GLY A 175 -19.92 -9.85 -16.33
CA GLY A 175 -20.74 -9.64 -17.51
C GLY A 175 -19.87 -9.37 -18.73
N THR A 176 -20.19 -9.98 -19.86
CA THR A 176 -19.59 -9.65 -21.16
C THR A 176 -20.73 -9.64 -22.16
N ILE A 177 -20.93 -8.52 -22.85
CA ILE A 177 -21.95 -8.39 -23.89
C ILE A 177 -21.39 -7.57 -25.06
N GLN A 178 -21.69 -8.02 -26.28
CA GLN A 178 -21.35 -7.26 -27.48
C GLN A 178 -22.49 -6.29 -27.78
N LEU A 179 -22.16 -5.00 -27.87
CA LEU A 179 -23.07 -3.92 -28.15
C LEU A 179 -23.31 -3.79 -29.67
N SER A 180 -24.42 -3.14 -30.04
CA SER A 180 -24.80 -2.90 -31.44
C SER A 180 -23.77 -2.09 -32.24
N ASN A 181 -22.95 -1.28 -31.58
CA ASN A 181 -21.87 -0.50 -32.19
C ASN A 181 -20.59 -1.33 -32.44
N GLY A 182 -20.59 -2.64 -32.14
CA GLY A 182 -19.47 -3.55 -32.30
C GLY A 182 -18.47 -3.55 -31.14
N GLU A 183 -18.68 -2.73 -30.11
CA GLU A 183 -17.88 -2.76 -28.88
C GLU A 183 -18.35 -3.89 -27.96
N TYR A 184 -17.50 -4.28 -27.02
CA TYR A 184 -17.84 -5.14 -25.90
C TYR A 184 -17.94 -4.30 -24.63
N ALA A 185 -19.06 -4.40 -23.93
CA ALA A 185 -19.16 -4.02 -22.54
C ALA A 185 -18.67 -5.20 -21.69
N VAL A 186 -17.54 -5.01 -21.01
CA VAL A 186 -16.98 -5.97 -20.06
C VAL A 186 -17.15 -5.42 -18.65
N GLU A 187 -17.82 -6.19 -17.81
CA GLU A 187 -18.38 -5.72 -16.55
C GLU A 187 -18.06 -6.68 -15.42
N PHE A 188 -17.87 -6.12 -14.23
CA PHE A 188 -17.85 -6.87 -13.00
C PHE A 188 -18.60 -6.09 -11.93
N CYS A 189 -19.52 -6.75 -11.25
CA CYS A 189 -20.22 -6.19 -10.11
C CYS A 189 -20.14 -7.16 -8.93
N GLY A 190 -19.90 -6.63 -7.73
CA GLY A 190 -19.73 -7.45 -6.54
C GLY A 190 -19.70 -6.65 -5.26
N TYR A 191 -19.59 -7.35 -4.14
CA TYR A 191 -19.49 -6.77 -2.80
C TYR A 191 -18.50 -7.54 -1.94
N PHE A 192 -17.97 -6.87 -0.93
CA PHE A 192 -17.00 -7.41 0.01
C PHE A 192 -17.06 -6.70 1.37
N PRO A 193 -16.61 -7.35 2.47
CA PRO A 193 -16.39 -8.79 2.60
C PRO A 193 -17.65 -9.62 2.28
N ALA A 194 -17.49 -10.78 1.65
CA ALA A 194 -18.62 -11.59 1.17
C ALA A 194 -19.54 -12.11 2.29
N ASP A 195 -18.99 -12.29 3.49
CA ASP A 195 -19.72 -12.75 4.68
C ASP A 195 -20.41 -11.59 5.41
N ASN A 196 -19.78 -10.41 5.46
CA ASN A 196 -20.32 -9.19 6.07
C ASN A 196 -20.09 -7.98 5.13
N PRO A 197 -20.97 -7.75 4.13
CA PRO A 197 -20.74 -6.76 3.10
C PRO A 197 -20.66 -5.34 3.65
N LYS A 198 -19.55 -4.65 3.33
CA LYS A 198 -19.30 -3.24 3.68
C LYS A 198 -19.34 -2.33 2.48
N TYR A 199 -18.83 -2.80 1.34
CA TYR A 199 -18.83 -2.07 0.09
C TYR A 199 -19.33 -2.94 -1.06
N SER A 200 -19.99 -2.31 -2.02
CA SER A 200 -20.31 -2.85 -3.33
C SER A 200 -19.65 -2.00 -4.41
N ILE A 201 -19.18 -2.64 -5.47
CA ILE A 201 -18.49 -1.98 -6.59
C ILE A 201 -19.00 -2.54 -7.89
N ILE A 202 -19.24 -1.65 -8.84
CA ILE A 202 -19.35 -1.99 -10.26
C ILE A 202 -18.22 -1.35 -11.06
N VAL A 203 -17.63 -2.14 -11.94
CA VAL A 203 -16.68 -1.72 -12.96
C VAL A 203 -17.27 -2.09 -14.32
N THR A 204 -17.36 -1.11 -15.22
CA THR A 204 -17.80 -1.29 -16.61
C THR A 204 -16.73 -0.69 -17.53
N ILE A 205 -16.31 -1.45 -18.53
CA ILE A 205 -15.31 -1.04 -19.52
C ILE A 205 -15.89 -1.35 -20.91
N ASN A 206 -16.04 -0.34 -21.76
CA ASN A 206 -16.39 -0.53 -23.16
C ASN A 206 -15.10 -0.58 -23.98
N LYS A 207 -14.95 -1.61 -24.82
CA LYS A 207 -13.75 -1.78 -25.66
C LYS A 207 -14.05 -2.37 -27.02
N LYS A 208 -13.18 -2.11 -28.00
CA LYS A 208 -13.19 -2.76 -29.31
C LYS A 208 -12.30 -3.99 -29.33
N GLY A 209 -12.72 -5.00 -30.10
CA GLY A 209 -11.95 -6.21 -30.37
C GLY A 209 -11.83 -7.19 -29.19
N LEU A 210 -11.23 -8.34 -29.48
CA LEU A 210 -10.92 -9.37 -28.49
C LEU A 210 -9.50 -9.19 -27.93
N PRO A 211 -9.17 -9.74 -26.73
CA PRO A 211 -10.07 -10.47 -25.83
C PRO A 211 -11.04 -9.55 -25.10
N ALA A 212 -12.26 -10.03 -24.81
CA ALA A 212 -13.26 -9.31 -24.02
C ALA A 212 -13.73 -10.22 -22.89
N SER A 213 -13.41 -9.85 -21.64
CA SER A 213 -13.74 -10.66 -20.46
C SER A 213 -13.99 -9.76 -19.25
N GLY A 214 -15.23 -9.76 -18.76
CA GLY A 214 -15.58 -9.04 -17.53
C GLY A 214 -14.77 -9.53 -16.33
N GLY A 215 -14.54 -10.84 -16.21
CA GLY A 215 -13.70 -11.42 -15.17
C GLY A 215 -12.26 -10.91 -15.22
N LEU A 216 -11.57 -11.10 -16.36
CA LEU A 216 -10.14 -10.76 -16.46
C LEU A 216 -9.87 -9.24 -16.46
N MET A 217 -10.78 -8.44 -17.01
CA MET A 217 -10.57 -6.99 -17.16
C MET A 217 -11.24 -6.23 -16.02
N ALA A 218 -12.56 -6.27 -15.93
CA ALA A 218 -13.31 -5.52 -14.92
C ALA A 218 -13.14 -6.13 -13.52
N GLY A 219 -13.03 -7.46 -13.40
CA GLY A 219 -12.78 -8.15 -12.14
C GLY A 219 -11.40 -7.86 -11.56
N ASP A 220 -10.36 -7.72 -12.39
CA ASP A 220 -9.03 -7.32 -11.92
C ASP A 220 -9.04 -5.89 -11.35
N VAL A 221 -9.68 -4.95 -12.05
CA VAL A 221 -9.87 -3.57 -11.55
C VAL A 221 -10.66 -3.57 -10.25
N PHE A 222 -11.75 -4.35 -10.16
CA PHE A 222 -12.51 -4.52 -8.93
C PHE A 222 -11.62 -5.00 -7.78
N ARG A 223 -10.80 -6.03 -8.00
CA ARG A 223 -9.89 -6.59 -7.00
C ARG A 223 -8.91 -5.54 -6.48
N GLN A 224 -8.33 -4.75 -7.38
CA GLN A 224 -7.40 -3.69 -6.99
C GLN A 224 -8.09 -2.64 -6.09
N ILE A 225 -9.30 -2.19 -6.46
CA ILE A 225 -10.06 -1.24 -5.66
C ILE A 225 -10.45 -1.85 -4.30
N ALA A 226 -10.93 -3.11 -4.28
CA ALA A 226 -11.26 -3.82 -3.05
C ALA A 226 -10.05 -3.94 -2.13
N ASN A 227 -8.87 -4.27 -2.68
CA ASN A 227 -7.63 -4.35 -1.92
C ASN A 227 -7.23 -3.00 -1.32
N ILE A 228 -7.40 -1.89 -2.06
CA ILE A 228 -7.14 -0.54 -1.54
C ILE A 228 -8.07 -0.23 -0.37
N LEU A 229 -9.39 -0.38 -0.58
CA LEU A 229 -10.40 -0.08 0.45
C LEU A 229 -10.28 -0.95 1.70
N MET A 230 -9.77 -2.17 1.56
CA MET A 230 -9.50 -3.05 2.71
C MET A 230 -8.13 -2.80 3.35
N THR A 231 -7.19 -2.17 2.63
CA THR A 231 -5.90 -1.72 3.20
C THR A 231 -6.09 -0.43 4.00
N GLU A 232 -7.02 0.43 3.60
CA GLU A 232 -7.42 1.65 4.34
C GLU A 232 -8.09 1.35 5.69
N LYS A 233 -8.54 0.11 5.93
CA LYS A 233 -9.21 -0.33 7.17
C LYS A 233 -8.41 -1.35 8.00
N SER A 234 -7.09 -1.28 7.99
CA SER A 234 -6.36 -1.70 9.19
C SER A 234 -6.62 -0.62 10.26
N SER A 235 -7.04 -1.00 11.46
CA SER A 235 -7.23 -0.06 12.58
C SER A 235 -5.98 0.77 12.90
N ASP A 236 -4.82 0.33 12.41
CA ASP A 236 -3.54 1.03 12.57
C ASP A 236 -3.31 2.09 11.48
N VAL A 237 -4.11 2.08 10.40
CA VAL A 237 -3.91 2.87 9.16
C VAL A 237 -4.71 4.17 9.14
N GLU A 238 -5.92 4.19 9.70
CA GLU A 238 -6.76 5.40 9.88
C GLU A 238 -6.10 6.39 10.84
N GLY A 239 -5.42 5.88 11.88
CA GLY A 239 -4.59 6.69 12.78
C GLY A 239 -3.34 7.27 12.12
N LEU A 240 -2.81 6.63 11.08
CA LEU A 240 -1.71 7.19 10.30
C LEU A 240 -2.26 8.30 9.39
N LEU A 241 -3.07 8.04 8.35
CA LEU A 241 -3.58 9.07 7.39
C LEU A 241 -4.33 10.24 8.06
N GLY A 242 -5.16 9.98 9.06
CA GLY A 242 -5.96 11.01 9.72
C GLY A 242 -5.17 11.93 10.66
N PHE A 243 -4.01 11.50 11.18
CA PHE A 243 -3.24 12.28 12.16
C PHE A 243 -2.27 13.28 11.53
N TRP A 244 -1.79 13.00 10.32
CA TRP A 244 -0.76 13.80 9.64
C TRP A 244 -1.21 14.50 8.36
N ALA A 245 -2.31 14.14 7.69
CA ALA A 245 -2.74 14.87 6.49
C ALA A 245 -4.08 15.57 6.72
N THR A 246 -4.09 16.88 6.97
CA THR A 246 -5.34 17.64 7.01
C THR A 246 -6.03 17.63 5.64
N GLY A 247 -7.35 17.84 5.65
CA GLY A 247 -8.15 17.97 4.44
C GLY A 247 -7.62 19.03 3.48
N THR A 248 -6.91 20.05 3.97
CA THR A 248 -6.24 21.07 3.15
C THR A 248 -5.06 20.47 2.37
N ILE A 249 -4.13 19.77 3.04
CA ILE A 249 -2.97 19.11 2.40
C ILE A 249 -3.42 18.08 1.36
N LEU A 250 -4.41 17.25 1.70
CA LEU A 250 -4.99 16.25 0.81
C LEU A 250 -5.58 16.88 -0.46
N LYS A 251 -6.26 18.02 -0.34
CA LYS A 251 -6.84 18.75 -1.48
C LYS A 251 -5.77 19.40 -2.36
N THR A 252 -4.64 19.84 -1.79
CA THR A 252 -3.57 20.50 -2.56
C THR A 252 -2.89 19.55 -3.53
N ASN A 253 -2.53 18.34 -3.11
CA ASN A 253 -1.93 17.35 -4.01
C ASN A 253 -2.09 15.91 -3.52
N TYR A 254 -3.30 15.36 -3.67
CA TYR A 254 -3.63 14.00 -3.25
C TYR A 254 -2.63 12.94 -3.73
N LYS A 255 -2.21 12.99 -5.00
CA LYS A 255 -1.29 11.99 -5.57
C LYS A 255 0.08 12.02 -4.89
N LEU A 256 0.61 13.21 -4.61
CA LEU A 256 1.87 13.35 -3.87
C LEU A 256 1.70 12.90 -2.42
N VAL A 257 0.60 13.26 -1.77
CA VAL A 257 0.31 12.88 -0.37
C VAL A 257 0.26 11.35 -0.24
N MET A 258 -0.47 10.66 -1.13
CA MET A 258 -0.54 9.19 -1.10
C MET A 258 0.82 8.53 -1.38
N LEU A 259 1.61 9.11 -2.27
CA LEU A 259 2.96 8.64 -2.54
C LEU A 259 3.84 8.76 -1.29
N MET A 260 3.75 9.87 -0.57
CA MET A 260 4.48 10.09 0.69
C MET A 260 3.96 9.21 1.83
N ASP A 261 2.65 8.95 1.88
CA ASP A 261 2.00 8.03 2.82
C ASP A 261 2.56 6.62 2.74
N THR A 262 2.87 6.16 1.54
CA THR A 262 3.53 4.88 1.34
C THR A 262 4.89 4.81 2.06
N LEU A 263 5.71 5.86 1.98
CA LEU A 263 7.02 5.91 2.66
C LEU A 263 6.87 6.08 4.17
N TYR A 264 5.99 6.98 4.61
CA TYR A 264 5.78 7.22 6.03
C TYR A 264 5.30 5.97 6.74
N ARG A 265 4.31 5.26 6.19
CA ARG A 265 3.84 3.98 6.73
C ARG A 265 4.99 3.00 6.84
N TYR A 266 5.72 2.79 5.74
CA TYR A 266 6.84 1.85 5.74
C TYR A 266 7.87 2.19 6.83
N VAL A 267 8.25 3.46 6.96
CA VAL A 267 9.22 3.88 7.98
C VAL A 267 8.74 3.69 9.41
N HIS A 268 7.43 3.74 9.65
CA HIS A 268 6.84 3.66 10.98
C HIS A 268 6.34 2.26 11.36
N THR A 269 6.14 1.36 10.38
CA THR A 269 5.68 -0.02 10.64
C THR A 269 6.79 -1.05 10.47
N THR A 270 7.88 -0.72 9.78
CA THR A 270 8.97 -1.66 9.50
C THR A 270 10.10 -1.55 10.52
N GLN A 271 10.79 -2.66 10.76
CA GLN A 271 11.99 -2.70 11.59
C GLN A 271 13.22 -2.27 10.78
N PHE A 272 13.91 -1.22 11.23
CA PHE A 272 15.19 -0.77 10.67
C PHE A 272 16.35 -1.37 11.46
N SER A 273 16.44 -2.70 11.49
CA SER A 273 17.53 -3.44 12.10
C SER A 273 18.55 -3.87 11.06
N SER A 274 19.76 -4.20 11.51
CA SER A 274 20.79 -4.83 10.69
C SER A 274 20.31 -6.14 10.04
N SER A 275 19.41 -6.90 10.68
CA SER A 275 18.85 -8.12 10.09
C SER A 275 17.89 -7.89 8.92
N ALA A 276 17.22 -6.73 8.87
CA ALA A 276 16.26 -6.37 7.81
C ALA A 276 16.90 -5.47 6.73
N PHE A 277 18.23 -5.31 6.75
CA PHE A 277 18.96 -4.37 5.91
C PHE A 277 18.70 -4.58 4.41
N GLU A 278 18.73 -5.82 3.95
CA GLU A 278 18.56 -6.19 2.55
C GLU A 278 17.14 -5.84 2.06
N ASP A 279 16.12 -6.24 2.81
CA ASP A 279 14.71 -5.95 2.52
C ASP A 279 14.44 -4.45 2.49
N ASN A 280 14.98 -3.72 3.48
CA ASN A 280 14.87 -2.26 3.56
C ASN A 280 15.54 -1.58 2.36
N THR A 281 16.72 -2.04 1.95
CA THR A 281 17.44 -1.49 0.80
C THR A 281 16.68 -1.72 -0.49
N GLU A 282 16.15 -2.93 -0.70
CA GLU A 282 15.35 -3.25 -1.88
C GLU A 282 14.08 -2.40 -1.94
N TRP A 283 13.38 -2.26 -0.82
CA TRP A 283 12.17 -1.45 -0.74
C TRP A 283 12.45 0.03 -1.03
N MET A 284 13.50 0.60 -0.43
CA MET A 284 13.89 2.01 -0.64
C MET A 284 14.27 2.27 -2.10
N ASN A 285 14.94 1.33 -2.76
CA ASN A 285 15.25 1.41 -4.19
C ASN A 285 13.99 1.38 -5.06
N LYS A 286 13.04 0.47 -4.78
CA LYS A 286 11.73 0.43 -5.47
C LYS A 286 10.97 1.73 -5.26
N TYR A 287 10.96 2.25 -4.05
CA TYR A 287 10.28 3.51 -3.74
C TYR A 287 10.93 4.71 -4.46
N ARG A 288 12.27 4.78 -4.52
CA ARG A 288 13.00 5.79 -5.31
C ARG A 288 12.56 5.78 -6.78
N ASN A 289 12.37 4.60 -7.37
CA ASN A 289 11.86 4.49 -8.74
C ASN A 289 10.42 5.03 -8.90
N GLN A 290 9.57 4.85 -7.88
CA GLN A 290 8.23 5.44 -7.87
C GLN A 290 8.30 6.98 -7.82
N LEU A 291 9.20 7.54 -7.01
CA LEU A 291 9.44 8.99 -6.97
C LEU A 291 9.93 9.50 -8.33
N CYS A 292 10.89 8.82 -8.97
CA CYS A 292 11.35 9.17 -10.31
C CYS A 292 10.23 9.15 -11.35
N ARG A 293 9.32 8.18 -11.26
CA ARG A 293 8.14 8.11 -12.14
C ARG A 293 7.20 9.28 -11.89
N TYR A 294 6.95 9.62 -10.63
CA TYR A 294 6.15 10.79 -10.26
C TYR A 294 6.77 12.09 -10.80
N TYR A 295 8.09 12.27 -10.62
CA TYR A 295 8.84 13.41 -11.15
C TYR A 295 8.60 13.59 -12.66
N LYS A 296 8.76 12.50 -13.43
CA LYS A 296 8.59 12.50 -14.89
C LYS A 296 7.17 12.81 -15.32
N VAL A 297 6.19 12.12 -14.73
CA VAL A 297 4.76 12.30 -15.07
C VAL A 297 4.28 13.72 -14.79
N ASN A 298 4.80 14.34 -13.73
CA ASN A 298 4.40 15.70 -13.32
C ASN A 298 5.36 16.80 -13.82
N GLN A 299 6.34 16.47 -14.66
CA GLN A 299 7.27 17.42 -15.29
C GLN A 299 7.91 18.41 -14.28
N LEU A 300 8.37 17.91 -13.14
CA LEU A 300 8.87 18.74 -12.04
C LEU A 300 10.23 19.42 -12.32
N GLY A 301 10.85 19.15 -13.46
CA GLY A 301 12.11 19.73 -13.90
C GLY A 301 12.70 18.99 -15.10
N THR A 302 13.99 19.18 -15.36
CA THR A 302 14.68 18.53 -16.48
C THR A 302 14.94 17.04 -16.21
N ASP A 303 15.05 16.25 -17.27
CA ASP A 303 15.36 14.83 -17.17
C ASP A 303 16.86 14.51 -17.09
N THR A 304 17.71 15.53 -17.17
CA THR A 304 19.18 15.43 -17.18
C THR A 304 19.81 15.16 -15.82
N ILE A 305 19.05 15.30 -14.74
CA ILE A 305 19.54 15.08 -13.37
C ILE A 305 19.50 13.59 -12.98
N SER A 306 20.33 13.18 -12.02
CA SER A 306 20.36 11.80 -11.52
C SER A 306 19.00 11.35 -10.94
N ASN A 307 18.72 10.04 -10.95
CA ASN A 307 17.50 9.49 -10.34
C ASN A 307 17.33 9.87 -8.87
N TYR A 308 18.43 9.93 -8.12
CA TYR A 308 18.44 10.44 -6.74
C TYR A 308 17.99 11.89 -6.65
N ALA A 309 18.49 12.78 -7.53
CA ALA A 309 18.09 14.17 -7.55
C ALA A 309 16.60 14.36 -7.95
N LYS A 310 16.08 13.48 -8.83
CA LYS A 310 14.63 13.43 -9.14
C LYS A 310 13.83 13.06 -7.90
N ALA A 311 14.24 12.01 -7.19
CA ALA A 311 13.59 11.57 -5.95
C ALA A 311 13.62 12.67 -4.87
N ASP A 312 14.78 13.31 -4.65
CA ASP A 312 14.94 14.41 -3.71
C ASP A 312 14.03 15.60 -4.09
N THR A 313 13.88 15.91 -5.38
CA THR A 313 12.96 16.98 -5.83
C THR A 313 11.51 16.69 -5.45
N VAL A 314 11.04 15.44 -5.58
CA VAL A 314 9.68 15.04 -5.18
C VAL A 314 9.49 15.12 -3.67
N ILE A 315 10.49 14.66 -2.91
CA ILE A 315 10.51 14.76 -1.45
C ILE A 315 10.47 16.22 -0.99
N GLU A 316 11.24 17.12 -1.61
CA GLU A 316 11.21 18.55 -1.31
C GLU A 316 9.87 19.21 -1.68
N ALA A 317 9.24 18.78 -2.76
CA ALA A 317 7.89 19.22 -3.10
C ALA A 317 6.87 18.83 -2.01
N SER A 318 7.00 17.61 -1.47
CA SER A 318 6.21 17.16 -0.32
C SER A 318 6.46 18.03 0.91
N ARG A 319 7.73 18.30 1.27
CA ARG A 319 8.10 19.15 2.43
C ARG A 319 7.45 20.53 2.39
N LYS A 320 7.25 21.11 1.21
CA LYS A 320 6.57 22.40 1.06
C LYS A 320 5.08 22.34 1.42
N LEU A 321 4.41 21.21 1.19
CA LEU A 321 3.01 21.02 1.60
C LEU A 321 2.87 21.02 3.13
N TRP A 322 3.85 20.47 3.83
CA TRP A 322 3.85 20.38 5.29
C TRP A 322 3.95 21.73 6.00
N LYS A 323 4.53 22.74 5.35
CA LYS A 323 4.56 24.11 5.89
C LYS A 323 3.17 24.75 5.99
N LEU A 324 2.15 24.17 5.36
CA LEU A 324 0.79 24.69 5.37
C LEU A 324 0.05 24.40 6.68
N ASP A 325 0.54 23.47 7.50
CA ASP A 325 -0.21 22.89 8.62
C ASP A 325 0.65 22.63 9.87
N SER A 326 1.91 23.08 9.86
CA SER A 326 2.77 23.03 11.04
C SER A 326 2.29 24.08 12.04
N ASP A 327 1.76 23.64 13.17
CA ASP A 327 1.64 24.49 14.35
C ASP A 327 2.88 24.32 15.26
N GLY A 328 3.19 25.36 16.04
CA GLY A 328 4.29 25.31 17.01
C GLY A 328 3.95 24.50 18.26
N SER A 329 2.86 23.73 18.26
CA SER A 329 2.45 22.96 19.43
C SER A 329 3.38 21.78 19.66
N THR A 330 3.40 21.26 20.88
CA THR A 330 4.12 20.03 21.21
C THR A 330 3.74 18.85 20.31
N ALA A 331 2.45 18.71 20.00
CA ALA A 331 1.98 17.66 19.10
C ALA A 331 2.45 17.90 17.66
N GLY A 332 2.30 19.13 17.15
CA GLY A 332 2.74 19.54 15.82
C GLY A 332 4.24 19.37 15.61
N LEU A 333 5.06 19.74 16.60
CA LEU A 333 6.52 19.53 16.54
C LEU A 333 6.88 18.03 16.49
N THR A 334 6.19 17.19 17.28
CA THR A 334 6.43 15.74 17.26
C THR A 334 6.08 15.14 15.90
N ILE A 335 4.96 15.57 15.32
CA ILE A 335 4.54 15.15 13.97
C ILE A 335 5.55 15.60 12.92
N SER A 336 5.95 16.87 12.96
CA SER A 336 6.93 17.47 12.06
C SER A 336 8.25 16.69 12.09
N ASN A 337 8.72 16.35 13.29
CA ASN A 337 9.91 15.52 13.46
C ASN A 337 9.71 14.09 12.92
N GLY A 338 8.53 13.48 13.06
CA GLY A 338 8.24 12.17 12.48
C GLY A 338 8.30 12.15 10.94
N ILE A 339 7.82 13.21 10.31
CA ILE A 339 7.91 13.39 8.85
C ILE A 339 9.37 13.61 8.43
N GLU A 340 10.10 14.44 9.16
CA GLU A 340 11.50 14.69 8.87
C GLU A 340 12.36 13.42 9.09
N ARG A 341 12.04 12.60 10.10
CA ARG A 341 12.65 11.29 10.32
C ARG A 341 12.44 10.38 9.12
N THR A 342 11.22 10.36 8.57
CA THR A 342 10.88 9.60 7.36
C THR A 342 11.77 9.99 6.19
N ARG A 343 11.94 11.31 5.99
CA ARG A 343 12.83 11.86 4.97
C ARG A 343 14.28 11.44 5.18
N LEU A 344 14.79 11.59 6.40
CA LEU A 344 16.18 11.31 6.74
C LEU A 344 16.52 9.84 6.58
N ILE A 345 15.64 8.92 6.97
CA ILE A 345 15.84 7.48 6.76
C ILE A 345 15.92 7.17 5.27
N PHE A 346 14.99 7.68 4.45
CA PHE A 346 15.07 7.52 3.00
C PHE A 346 16.38 8.09 2.42
N GLN A 347 16.80 9.27 2.89
CA GLN A 347 18.06 9.88 2.47
C GLN A 347 19.28 9.06 2.88
N GLN A 348 19.30 8.48 4.07
CA GLN A 348 20.39 7.64 4.55
C GLN A 348 20.60 6.41 3.66
N TYR A 349 19.52 5.72 3.28
CA TYR A 349 19.59 4.61 2.32
C TYR A 349 20.00 5.08 0.92
N ASN A 350 19.56 6.27 0.47
CA ASN A 350 20.03 6.82 -0.80
C ASN A 350 21.53 7.11 -0.80
N GLU A 351 22.06 7.66 0.29
CA GLU A 351 23.49 7.93 0.43
C GLU A 351 24.30 6.63 0.49
N TYR A 352 23.81 5.60 1.19
CA TYR A 352 24.38 4.25 1.17
C TYR A 352 24.49 3.70 -0.26
N VAL A 353 23.39 3.69 -1.03
CA VAL A 353 23.41 3.14 -2.40
C VAL A 353 24.29 3.97 -3.33
N ARG A 354 24.37 5.29 -3.13
CA ARG A 354 25.30 6.14 -3.90
C ARG A 354 26.77 5.82 -3.62
N LEU A 355 27.15 5.53 -2.37
CA LEU A 355 28.50 5.07 -2.05
C LEU A 355 28.75 3.67 -2.60
N LEU A 356 27.74 2.79 -2.54
CA LEU A 356 27.82 1.44 -3.09
C LEU A 356 28.09 1.45 -4.61
N GLU A 357 27.52 2.42 -5.34
CA GLU A 357 27.74 2.62 -6.77
C GLU A 357 29.18 3.09 -7.10
N LEU A 358 29.90 3.66 -6.14
CA LEU A 358 31.30 4.07 -6.31
C LEU A 358 32.30 2.97 -5.93
N CYS A 359 31.85 1.89 -5.30
CA CYS A 359 32.72 0.77 -4.94
C CYS A 359 33.12 -0.01 -6.21
N GLU A 360 34.43 -0.16 -6.42
CA GLU A 360 35.03 -0.84 -7.57
C GLU A 360 35.02 -2.37 -7.44
N THR A 361 35.15 -2.87 -6.21
CA THR A 361 35.23 -4.32 -5.93
C THR A 361 34.08 -4.83 -5.09
N ASP A 362 33.76 -6.13 -5.20
CA ASP A 362 32.76 -6.76 -4.34
C ASP A 362 33.22 -6.84 -2.87
N GLY A 363 34.53 -6.81 -2.63
CA GLY A 363 35.12 -6.66 -1.29
C GLY A 363 34.75 -5.32 -0.67
N GLN A 364 34.95 -4.22 -1.39
CA GLN A 364 34.55 -2.87 -0.93
C GLN A 364 33.05 -2.78 -0.65
N LYS A 365 32.22 -3.35 -1.53
CA LYS A 365 30.76 -3.40 -1.32
C LYS A 365 30.37 -4.18 -0.06
N GLY A 366 31.05 -5.30 0.20
CA GLY A 366 30.88 -6.09 1.43
C GLY A 366 31.23 -5.30 2.68
N LEU A 367 32.35 -4.59 2.67
CA LEU A 367 32.80 -3.78 3.80
C LEU A 367 31.89 -2.57 4.07
N LEU A 368 31.46 -1.85 3.02
CA LEU A 368 30.49 -0.75 3.15
C LEU A 368 29.16 -1.25 3.73
N LYS A 369 28.71 -2.43 3.30
CA LYS A 369 27.51 -3.07 3.85
C LYS A 369 27.67 -3.36 5.34
N ASP A 370 28.79 -3.97 5.74
CA ASP A 370 29.05 -4.30 7.16
C ASP A 370 29.14 -3.04 8.02
N GLU A 371 29.74 -1.96 7.50
CA GLU A 371 29.78 -0.65 8.13
C GLU A 371 28.38 -0.06 8.32
N PHE A 372 27.55 -0.06 7.28
CA PHE A 372 26.20 0.47 7.38
C PHE A 372 25.33 -0.33 8.37
N LYS A 373 25.50 -1.66 8.43
CA LYS A 373 24.83 -2.51 9.43
C LYS A 373 25.29 -2.19 10.84
N ALA A 374 26.60 -2.00 11.06
CA ALA A 374 27.13 -1.57 12.35
C ALA A 374 26.65 -0.17 12.74
N TRP A 375 26.48 0.74 11.78
CA TRP A 375 25.87 2.04 12.01
C TRP A 375 24.40 1.92 12.42
N ILE A 376 23.60 1.06 11.78
CA ILE A 376 22.20 0.83 12.17
C ILE A 376 22.10 0.40 13.64
N ASP A 377 22.98 -0.49 14.08
CA ASP A 377 23.04 -0.93 15.48
C ASP A 377 23.41 0.23 16.42
N LEU A 378 24.42 1.04 16.06
CA LEU A 378 24.83 2.21 16.85
C LEU A 378 23.74 3.29 16.90
N ASN A 379 23.13 3.62 15.77
CA ASN A 379 22.04 4.59 15.65
C ASN A 379 20.84 4.18 16.50
N THR A 380 20.52 2.88 16.52
CA THR A 380 19.44 2.32 17.36
C THR A 380 19.76 2.52 18.84
N LEU A 381 20.93 2.05 19.29
CA LEU A 381 21.32 2.18 20.69
C LEU A 381 21.42 3.65 21.12
N MET A 382 22.01 4.52 20.30
CA MET A 382 22.12 5.96 20.60
C MET A 382 20.76 6.64 20.66
N SER A 383 19.84 6.29 19.77
CA SER A 383 18.46 6.82 19.80
C SER A 383 17.72 6.40 21.06
N GLU A 384 17.94 5.18 21.53
CA GLU A 384 17.39 4.67 22.79
C GLU A 384 17.99 5.36 24.01
N ILE A 385 19.32 5.45 24.09
CA ILE A 385 20.02 6.15 25.18
C ILE A 385 19.57 7.61 25.25
N TYR A 386 19.52 8.31 24.11
CA TYR A 386 19.06 9.69 24.06
C TYR A 386 17.60 9.80 24.52
N SER A 387 16.73 8.90 24.05
CA SER A 387 15.32 8.86 24.49
C SER A 387 15.21 8.70 26.00
N ASP A 388 15.94 7.75 26.58
CA ASP A 388 15.92 7.48 28.01
C ASP A 388 16.43 8.70 28.80
N CYS A 389 17.51 9.36 28.36
CA CYS A 389 18.01 10.59 28.97
C CYS A 389 16.98 11.73 28.93
N VAL A 390 16.28 11.91 27.81
CA VAL A 390 15.20 12.91 27.69
C VAL A 390 14.05 12.58 28.64
N TYR A 391 13.65 11.30 28.73
CA TYR A 391 12.60 10.87 29.65
C TYR A 391 13.00 11.07 31.10
N LEU A 392 14.23 10.73 31.49
CA LEU A 392 14.73 10.92 32.86
C LEU A 392 14.79 12.40 33.23
N ARG A 393 15.23 13.26 32.30
CA ARG A 393 15.32 14.70 32.53
C ARG A 393 13.96 15.37 32.71
N TYR A 394 13.02 15.09 31.80
CA TYR A 394 11.74 15.80 31.75
C TYR A 394 10.58 15.04 32.40
N TRP A 395 10.82 13.81 32.85
CA TRP A 395 9.88 12.91 33.53
C TRP A 395 8.48 12.85 32.92
N GLY A 396 8.42 12.67 31.59
CA GLY A 396 7.15 12.55 30.86
C GLY A 396 6.39 13.87 30.65
N GLY A 397 7.04 15.01 30.88
CA GLY A 397 6.50 16.33 30.55
C GLY A 397 6.17 16.46 29.06
N SER A 398 5.29 17.41 28.72
CA SER A 398 4.85 17.61 27.33
C SER A 398 6.02 17.81 26.35
N ILE A 399 7.08 18.49 26.78
CA ILE A 399 8.27 18.76 25.95
C ILE A 399 9.10 17.51 25.58
N THR A 400 8.90 16.37 26.28
CA THR A 400 9.64 15.12 26.04
C THR A 400 9.50 14.63 24.61
N GLY A 401 8.30 14.66 24.03
CA GLY A 401 8.04 14.19 22.66
C GLY A 401 8.84 14.95 21.60
N PRO A 402 8.74 16.29 21.54
CA PRO A 402 9.51 17.12 20.61
C PRO A 402 11.02 16.99 20.78
N VAL A 403 11.54 17.04 22.01
CA VAL A 403 13.00 16.99 22.25
C VAL A 403 13.55 15.63 21.85
N ARG A 404 12.89 14.54 22.27
CA ARG A 404 13.27 13.18 21.90
C ARG A 404 13.33 13.02 20.38
N SER A 405 12.25 13.39 19.70
CA SER A 405 12.14 13.21 18.25
C SER A 405 13.14 14.08 17.49
N ALA A 406 13.40 15.32 17.92
CA ALA A 406 14.41 16.19 17.32
C ALA A 406 15.84 15.66 17.46
N GLY A 407 16.20 15.07 18.60
CA GLY A 407 17.52 14.47 18.78
C GLY A 407 17.75 13.27 17.88
N ILE A 408 16.73 12.43 17.64
CA ILE A 408 16.82 11.31 16.69
C ILE A 408 17.14 11.82 15.27
N LEU A 409 16.62 12.98 14.87
CA LEU A 409 16.97 13.59 13.58
C LEU A 409 18.46 13.93 13.50
N GLN A 410 19.00 14.55 14.56
CA GLN A 410 20.41 14.94 14.62
C GLN A 410 21.36 13.73 14.57
N ILE A 411 20.97 12.59 15.18
CA ILE A 411 21.72 11.33 15.08
C ILE A 411 21.79 10.88 13.61
N LEU A 412 20.65 10.81 12.91
CA LEU A 412 20.60 10.42 11.50
C LEU A 412 21.40 11.38 10.61
N GLU A 413 21.26 12.69 10.84
CA GLU A 413 21.96 13.73 10.10
C GLU A 413 23.48 13.64 10.24
N SER A 414 23.99 13.24 11.41
CA SER A 414 25.43 13.11 11.63
C SER A 414 26.06 12.09 10.67
N HIS A 415 25.44 10.93 10.50
CA HIS A 415 25.89 9.89 9.57
C HIS A 415 25.63 10.23 8.11
N ILE A 416 24.46 10.80 7.78
CA ILE A 416 24.19 11.27 6.41
C ILE A 416 25.23 12.30 5.98
N SER A 417 25.63 13.21 6.89
CA SER A 417 26.68 14.18 6.63
C SER A 417 28.04 13.52 6.42
N MET A 418 28.37 12.47 7.17
CA MET A 418 29.58 11.68 7.00
C MET A 418 29.62 11.04 5.61
N TYR A 419 28.55 10.32 5.23
CA TYR A 419 28.45 9.65 3.93
C TYR A 419 28.52 10.64 2.75
N LYS A 420 27.94 11.83 2.88
CA LYS A 420 28.07 12.87 1.85
C LYS A 420 29.52 13.35 1.69
N LYS A 421 30.28 13.45 2.79
CA LYS A 421 31.71 13.80 2.74
C LYS A 421 32.50 12.68 2.09
N ASP A 422 32.29 11.43 2.51
CA ASP A 422 32.97 10.26 1.94
C ASP A 422 32.68 10.15 0.44
N ARG A 423 31.41 10.32 0.03
CA ARG A 423 31.02 10.33 -1.40
C ARG A 423 31.65 11.48 -2.16
N SER A 424 31.86 12.64 -1.51
CA SER A 424 32.51 13.78 -2.14
C SER A 424 34.02 13.56 -2.31
N LEU A 425 34.66 12.86 -1.37
CA LEU A 425 36.06 12.45 -1.49
C LEU A 425 36.23 11.49 -2.67
N LEU A 426 35.38 10.45 -2.73
CA LEU A 426 35.40 9.42 -3.78
C LEU A 426 35.01 9.88 -5.19
N ASN A 427 34.43 11.08 -5.35
CA ASN A 427 34.05 11.63 -6.66
C ASN A 427 35.01 12.71 -7.18
N ASP A 428 36.14 12.90 -6.50
CA ASP A 428 37.27 13.72 -6.95
C ASP A 428 36.97 15.23 -7.08
N ASN A 429 37.07 15.95 -5.97
CA ASN A 429 37.17 17.42 -5.97
C ASN A 429 37.77 17.91 -4.64
N PHE A 430 39.07 17.73 -4.41
CA PHE A 430 39.94 18.68 -3.70
C PHE A 430 41.31 18.02 -3.37
N TYR A 431 42.41 18.62 -3.84
CA TYR A 431 43.72 18.45 -3.21
C TYR A 431 43.69 19.10 -1.83
N LEU A 432 43.64 18.31 -0.75
CA LEU A 432 43.66 18.88 0.61
C LEU A 432 44.60 18.13 1.56
N TYR A 433 45.53 18.91 2.12
CA TYR A 433 46.62 18.64 3.07
C TYR A 433 46.31 17.65 4.20
N LYS A 434 47.25 16.75 4.52
CA LYS A 434 47.25 15.91 5.74
C LYS A 434 46.84 16.73 6.97
N ASP A 435 45.72 16.37 7.57
CA ASP A 435 45.20 16.99 8.78
C ASP A 435 45.28 15.95 9.90
N ASN A 436 46.18 16.20 10.85
CA ASN A 436 46.33 15.38 12.05
C ASN A 436 45.21 15.79 13.04
N GLY A 437 43.95 15.50 12.67
CA GLY A 437 42.77 15.83 13.45
C GLY A 437 42.42 14.77 14.50
N VAL A 438 41.86 15.24 15.62
CA VAL A 438 41.19 14.54 16.74
C VAL A 438 41.38 13.02 16.80
N PHE A 439 42.13 12.56 17.80
CA PHE A 439 42.28 11.14 18.11
C PHE A 439 40.90 10.50 18.30
N MET A 440 40.56 9.53 17.46
CA MET A 440 39.31 8.74 17.52
C MET A 440 38.94 8.31 18.95
N GLU A 441 39.96 7.91 19.72
CA GLU A 441 39.80 7.50 21.11
C GLU A 441 39.32 8.65 22.01
N CYS A 442 39.77 9.89 21.80
CA CYS A 442 39.27 11.06 22.51
C CYS A 442 37.80 11.35 22.18
N ALA A 443 37.41 11.25 20.91
CA ALA A 443 36.02 11.48 20.50
C ALA A 443 35.07 10.40 21.04
N LYS A 444 35.53 9.15 21.03
CA LYS A 444 34.83 8.02 21.65
C LYS A 444 34.69 8.21 23.16
N ASN A 445 35.77 8.52 23.87
CA ASN A 445 35.73 8.72 25.32
C ASN A 445 34.84 9.91 25.70
N LEU A 446 34.89 11.00 24.94
CA LEU A 446 34.00 12.15 25.12
C LEU A 446 32.52 11.73 25.06
N LEU A 447 32.13 10.91 24.06
CA LEU A 447 30.75 10.44 23.95
C LEU A 447 30.34 9.57 25.14
N LEU A 448 31.21 8.65 25.55
CA LEU A 448 30.97 7.77 26.69
C LEU A 448 30.81 8.58 27.99
N ASP A 449 31.70 9.53 28.24
CA ASP A 449 31.68 10.41 29.40
C ASP A 449 30.42 11.30 29.42
N CYS A 450 30.01 11.83 28.26
CA CYS A 450 28.76 12.58 28.13
C CYS A 450 27.54 11.72 28.47
N CYS A 451 27.48 10.47 27.99
CA CYS A 451 26.37 9.57 28.29
C CYS A 451 26.31 9.19 29.78
N GLN A 452 27.46 8.89 30.38
CA GLN A 452 27.54 8.59 31.82
C GLN A 452 27.17 9.81 32.68
N SER A 453 27.66 10.99 32.30
CA SER A 453 27.36 12.25 33.00
C SER A 453 25.88 12.60 32.93
N ALA A 454 25.25 12.43 31.75
CA ALA A 454 23.82 12.66 31.59
C ALA A 454 22.98 11.77 32.52
N LEU A 455 23.30 10.48 32.62
CA LEU A 455 22.60 9.59 33.56
C LEU A 455 22.85 9.95 35.02
N LYS A 456 24.04 10.42 35.38
CA LYS A 456 24.31 10.86 36.75
C LYS A 456 23.52 12.12 37.11
N GLU A 457 23.34 13.01 36.15
CA GLU A 457 22.72 14.32 36.35
C GLU A 457 21.18 14.26 36.37
N TYR A 458 20.57 13.42 35.52
CA TYR A 458 19.11 13.38 35.36
C TYR A 458 18.41 12.29 36.19
N VAL A 459 19.18 11.44 36.90
CA VAL A 459 18.61 10.43 37.79
C VAL A 459 18.38 11.02 39.17
N TYR A 460 17.12 11.08 39.59
CA TYR A 460 16.72 11.51 40.93
C TYR A 460 16.67 10.31 41.87
N GLU A 461 17.64 10.19 42.78
CA GLU A 461 17.74 9.04 43.70
C GLU A 461 16.54 8.93 44.68
N ASP A 462 15.87 10.05 44.95
CA ASP A 462 14.71 10.12 45.84
C ASP A 462 13.38 9.72 45.15
N GLU A 463 13.37 9.55 43.83
CA GLU A 463 12.16 9.12 43.09
C GLU A 463 11.88 7.64 43.33
N LYS A 464 10.69 7.34 43.89
CA LYS A 464 10.34 6.01 44.40
C LYS A 464 9.54 5.18 43.42
N SER A 465 9.01 5.78 42.34
CA SER A 465 8.23 5.09 41.32
C SER A 465 8.98 3.88 40.76
N GLU A 466 8.30 2.73 40.70
CA GLU A 466 8.85 1.49 40.15
C GLU A 466 9.18 1.63 38.67
N SER A 467 8.36 2.35 37.90
CA SER A 467 8.62 2.64 36.48
C SER A 467 9.86 3.54 36.28
N TYR A 468 10.14 4.46 37.21
CA TYR A 468 11.34 5.30 37.17
C TYR A 468 12.60 4.46 37.39
N LYS A 469 12.55 3.57 38.37
CA LYS A 469 13.67 2.67 38.72
C LYS A 469 13.97 1.67 37.60
N GLU A 470 12.93 1.14 36.96
CA GLU A 470 13.07 0.28 35.79
C GLU A 470 13.72 1.04 34.62
N LEU A 471 13.20 2.23 34.27
CA LEU A 471 13.78 3.08 33.23
C LEU A 471 15.26 3.40 33.50
N THR A 472 15.59 3.77 34.74
CA THR A 472 16.97 4.07 35.15
C THR A 472 17.89 2.86 35.00
N THR A 473 17.42 1.68 35.40
CA THR A 473 18.17 0.41 35.26
C THR A 473 18.44 0.09 33.79
N VAL A 474 17.41 0.18 32.96
CA VAL A 474 17.50 -0.06 31.51
C VAL A 474 18.44 0.94 30.84
N ALA A 475 18.34 2.24 31.18
CA ALA A 475 19.20 3.27 30.63
C ALA A 475 20.68 3.05 30.98
N LYS A 476 20.97 2.70 32.25
CA LYS A 476 22.33 2.34 32.70
C LYS A 476 22.87 1.11 31.96
N GLN A 477 22.03 0.10 31.74
CA GLN A 477 22.41 -1.09 30.99
C GLN A 477 22.77 -0.74 29.53
N LYS A 478 21.96 0.07 28.84
CA LYS A 478 22.26 0.52 27.47
C LYS A 478 23.56 1.33 27.38
N VAL A 479 23.80 2.25 28.32
CA VAL A 479 25.07 3.01 28.36
C VAL A 479 26.26 2.08 28.61
N SER A 480 26.09 1.00 29.40
CA SER A 480 27.15 0.02 29.63
C SER A 480 27.54 -0.81 28.39
N THR A 481 26.60 -1.01 27.45
CA THR A 481 26.87 -1.73 26.19
C THR A 481 27.39 -0.81 25.08
N LEU A 482 27.23 0.51 25.21
CA LEU A 482 27.64 1.50 24.22
C LEU A 482 29.12 1.40 23.77
N PRO A 483 30.12 1.18 24.67
CA PRO A 483 31.51 1.03 24.25
C PRO A 483 31.73 -0.11 23.24
N ILE A 484 31.00 -1.21 23.40
CA ILE A 484 31.10 -2.38 22.52
C ILE A 484 30.52 -2.05 21.14
N VAL A 485 29.37 -1.36 21.09
CA VAL A 485 28.69 -1.02 19.84
C VAL A 485 29.46 0.06 19.07
N ILE A 486 29.98 1.08 19.74
CA ILE A 486 30.88 2.07 19.12
C ILE A 486 32.12 1.39 18.57
N GLY A 487 32.76 0.50 19.34
CA GLY A 487 33.95 -0.22 18.88
C GLY A 487 33.71 -1.07 17.64
N LYS A 488 32.55 -1.75 17.55
CA LYS A 488 32.14 -2.48 16.34
C LYS A 488 32.00 -1.57 15.13
N TRP A 489 31.33 -0.43 15.29
CA TRP A 489 31.14 0.52 14.20
C TRP A 489 32.46 1.15 13.76
N ILE A 490 33.31 1.61 14.68
CA ILE A 490 34.64 2.16 14.35
C ILE A 490 35.47 1.13 13.58
N LYS A 491 35.49 -0.13 14.01
CA LYS A 491 36.23 -1.19 13.31
C LYS A 491 35.70 -1.42 11.89
N ALA A 492 34.39 -1.41 11.71
CA ALA A 492 33.79 -1.56 10.39
C ALA A 492 34.10 -0.34 9.48
N ARG A 493 34.08 0.88 10.06
CA ARG A 493 34.50 2.12 9.38
C ARG A 493 35.93 2.06 8.90
N GLU A 494 36.85 1.68 9.79
CA GLU A 494 38.28 1.52 9.48
C GLU A 494 38.49 0.46 8.39
N SER A 495 37.82 -0.69 8.50
CA SER A 495 37.95 -1.77 7.51
C SER A 495 37.51 -1.32 6.11
N TRP A 496 36.37 -0.63 6.00
CA TRP A 496 35.90 -0.10 4.71
C TRP A 496 36.81 1.02 4.18
N ALA A 497 37.26 1.93 5.05
CA ALA A 497 38.11 3.04 4.66
C ALA A 497 39.49 2.58 4.18
N ASN A 498 40.11 1.59 4.82
CA ASN A 498 41.43 1.08 4.43
C ASN A 498 41.42 0.36 3.07
N GLU A 499 40.27 -0.19 2.67
CA GLU A 499 40.10 -0.78 1.32
C GLU A 499 39.86 0.30 0.24
N THR A 500 39.83 1.58 0.65
CA THR A 500 39.50 2.71 -0.22
C THR A 500 40.54 3.81 -0.03
N ASN A 501 41.61 3.79 -0.84
CA ASN A 501 42.83 4.62 -0.69
C ASN A 501 42.59 6.10 -0.32
N GLU A 502 41.52 6.73 -0.84
CA GLU A 502 41.19 8.15 -0.58
C GLU A 502 40.54 8.39 0.79
N LEU A 503 39.87 7.38 1.36
CA LEU A 503 39.23 7.45 2.67
C LEU A 503 40.18 7.09 3.81
N GLU A 504 41.21 6.27 3.55
CA GLU A 504 42.21 5.85 4.55
C GLU A 504 42.74 7.04 5.36
N GLU A 505 43.11 8.14 4.71
CA GLU A 505 43.70 9.33 5.36
C GLU A 505 42.69 10.23 6.12
N ARG A 506 41.37 9.99 6.00
CA ARG A 506 40.32 10.91 6.46
C ARG A 506 39.20 10.28 7.27
N HIS A 507 39.10 8.96 7.25
CA HIS A 507 38.03 8.26 7.94
C HIS A 507 38.03 8.54 9.44
N GLU A 508 39.21 8.71 10.06
CA GLU A 508 39.31 9.06 11.48
C GLU A 508 38.63 10.39 11.79
N LYS A 509 38.88 11.43 10.99
CA LYS A 509 38.27 12.75 11.16
C LYS A 509 36.75 12.71 10.97
N ASN A 510 36.30 12.10 9.87
CA ASN A 510 34.87 12.03 9.54
C ASN A 510 34.09 11.22 10.59
N THR A 511 34.67 10.11 11.05
CA THR A 511 34.06 9.25 12.08
C THR A 511 34.10 9.92 13.45
N SER A 512 35.20 10.57 13.83
CA SER A 512 35.30 11.33 15.09
C SER A 512 34.31 12.49 15.14
N GLU A 513 34.05 13.16 14.02
CA GLU A 513 33.05 14.22 13.96
C GLU A 513 31.64 13.73 14.28
N VAL A 514 31.28 12.52 13.83
CA VAL A 514 30.00 11.88 14.21
C VAL A 514 29.94 11.71 15.73
N LEU A 515 30.98 11.11 16.33
CA LEU A 515 31.04 10.89 17.78
C LEU A 515 30.97 12.21 18.58
N VAL A 516 31.67 13.26 18.12
CA VAL A 516 31.61 14.60 18.72
C VAL A 516 30.20 15.19 18.60
N ARG A 517 29.54 15.09 17.45
CA ARG A 517 28.15 15.56 17.28
C ARG A 517 27.18 14.83 18.21
N LEU A 518 27.33 13.52 18.37
CA LEU A 518 26.55 12.73 19.33
C LEU A 518 26.82 13.17 20.78
N SER A 519 28.07 13.51 21.10
CA SER A 519 28.47 14.01 22.42
C SER A 519 27.83 15.37 22.72
N ILE A 520 27.86 16.28 21.74
CA ILE A 520 27.19 17.59 21.81
C ILE A 520 25.70 17.40 22.00
N LEU A 521 25.08 16.49 21.23
CA LEU A 521 23.65 16.21 21.35
C LEU A 521 23.27 15.77 22.77
N ILE A 522 23.98 14.80 23.35
CA ILE A 522 23.71 14.30 24.70
C ILE A 522 23.95 15.40 25.76
N SER A 523 25.06 16.13 25.65
CA SER A 523 25.39 17.21 26.59
C SER A 523 24.48 18.44 26.47
N SER A 524 23.89 18.67 25.29
CA SER A 524 22.91 19.75 25.06
C SER A 524 21.57 19.52 25.77
N LEU A 525 21.35 18.31 26.30
CA LEU A 525 20.22 18.08 27.18
C LEU A 525 20.33 18.86 28.49
N ARG A 526 21.48 19.45 28.84
CA ARG A 526 21.71 20.15 30.12
C ARG A 526 20.90 21.41 30.30
#